data_AF-A0A8S0TN64-F1
#
_entry.id   AF-A0A8S0TN64-F1
#
_cell.length_a   1.000
_cell.length_b   1.000
_cell.length_c   1.000
_cell.angle_alpha   90.00
_cell.angle_beta   90.00
_cell.angle_gamma   90.00
#
_symmetry.space_group_name_H-M   'P 1'
#
loop_
_entity.id
_entity.type
_entity.pdbx_description
1 polymer ?
#
loop_
_entity_poly.entity_id
_entity_poly.type
_entity_poly.pdbx_seq_one_letter_code
_entity_poly.pdbx_strand_id
1 'polypeptide(L)'
;MMREKRENLCVTVPTLFRCPISMDVMKSPVSLCTGVTYDRSSIEKWLSLGHATCPATMQTLFSTHTTPNLTLRRLITLWLSHPGGTPAPPLSLPTSISKQQVREVINGALNCDSLAKIIHFMKVSDDNLKFIAFSDDAVFNFVEFFGSCKKIEACELIVEILDLILLENGAIEKFNSLILKSDVDCLSSFLLILREGSMESKIKSARILESIAFNSESQLKIAEKEGILYELYTLIAVKNDRLAIQAGLSSLLAISSSRLVRKELIRFGIVKRIGEILSIFDFSRTVRAVIEKSLGLLEMVATCTQGREGISEDEICVAEIVKRLMKCSNVATEHSITVIWSVCCLARNRTAQD
;
A
#
# COMPACT_ATOMS: atom_id res chain seq x y z
N MET A 1 -23.16 -45.96 -50.24
CA MET A 1 -23.11 -46.65 -48.93
C MET A 1 -21.75 -46.38 -48.32
N MET A 2 -21.66 -45.41 -47.41
CA MET A 2 -20.44 -45.15 -46.63
C MET A 2 -20.34 -46.18 -45.50
N ARG A 3 -19.13 -46.66 -45.20
CA ARG A 3 -18.83 -47.30 -43.92
C ARG A 3 -17.52 -46.74 -43.40
N GLU A 4 -17.63 -46.18 -42.20
CA GLU A 4 -16.70 -45.28 -41.53
C GLU A 4 -15.33 -45.88 -41.28
N LYS A 5 -14.30 -45.08 -41.55
CA LYS A 5 -12.96 -45.26 -41.01
C LYS A 5 -12.97 -44.59 -39.63
N ARG A 6 -12.91 -45.37 -38.55
CA ARG A 6 -12.69 -44.84 -37.19
C ARG A 6 -11.35 -44.12 -37.19
N GLU A 7 -11.39 -42.78 -37.21
CA GLU A 7 -10.23 -41.94 -36.96
C GLU A 7 -9.88 -42.03 -35.47
N ASN A 8 -8.77 -42.70 -35.16
CA ASN A 8 -8.12 -42.62 -33.86
C ASN A 8 -7.64 -41.18 -33.66
N LEU A 9 -8.46 -40.35 -33.00
CA LEU A 9 -8.05 -39.03 -32.50
C LEU A 9 -6.91 -39.23 -31.50
N CYS A 10 -5.69 -38.95 -31.93
CA CYS A 10 -4.52 -38.93 -31.06
C CYS A 10 -4.59 -37.69 -30.17
N VAL A 11 -5.10 -37.86 -28.94
CA VAL A 11 -5.07 -36.80 -27.93
C VAL A 11 -3.64 -36.75 -27.37
N THR A 12 -2.86 -35.77 -27.81
CA THR A 12 -1.49 -35.56 -27.30
C THR A 12 -1.57 -35.04 -25.87
N VAL A 13 -1.29 -35.92 -24.89
CA VAL A 13 -1.23 -35.54 -23.48
C VAL A 13 -0.08 -34.55 -23.24
N PRO A 14 -0.33 -33.37 -22.66
CA PRO A 14 0.71 -32.42 -22.28
C PRO A 14 1.77 -33.07 -21.39
N THR A 15 3.04 -32.82 -21.69
CA THR A 15 4.19 -33.37 -20.96
C THR A 15 4.15 -33.01 -19.47
N LEU A 16 3.64 -31.82 -19.13
CA LEU A 16 3.46 -31.33 -17.76
C LEU A 16 2.51 -32.20 -16.90
N PHE A 17 1.62 -32.98 -17.53
CA PHE A 17 0.67 -33.84 -16.83
C PHE A 17 1.20 -35.25 -16.60
N ARG A 18 2.33 -35.59 -17.22
CA ARG A 18 2.94 -36.92 -17.12
C ARG A 18 3.88 -36.99 -15.93
N CYS A 19 3.81 -38.10 -15.21
CA CYS A 19 4.78 -38.39 -14.16
C CYS A 19 6.15 -38.68 -14.80
N PRO A 20 7.25 -38.06 -14.36
CA PRO A 20 8.56 -38.34 -14.93
C PRO A 20 9.08 -39.77 -14.74
N ILE A 21 8.48 -40.55 -13.81
CA ILE A 21 8.85 -41.95 -13.55
C ILE A 21 8.04 -42.89 -14.45
N SER A 22 6.71 -42.80 -14.40
CA SER A 22 5.84 -43.74 -15.13
C SER A 22 5.49 -43.29 -16.54
N MET A 23 5.73 -42.01 -16.87
CA MET A 23 5.33 -41.35 -18.12
C MET A 23 3.80 -41.30 -18.37
N ASP A 24 3.01 -41.77 -17.41
CA ASP A 24 1.54 -41.73 -17.39
C ASP A 24 1.01 -40.44 -16.78
N VAL A 25 -0.25 -40.10 -17.09
CA VAL A 25 -0.96 -38.97 -16.48
C VAL A 25 -1.03 -39.14 -14.96
N MET A 26 -0.58 -38.12 -14.23
CA MET A 26 -0.61 -38.12 -12.76
C MET A 26 -2.05 -38.09 -12.24
N LYS A 27 -2.43 -39.04 -11.39
CA LYS A 27 -3.73 -39.09 -10.72
C LYS A 27 -3.70 -38.30 -9.41
N SER A 28 -2.59 -38.38 -8.69
CA SER A 28 -2.36 -37.66 -7.44
C SER A 28 -0.98 -36.99 -7.47
N PRO A 29 -0.85 -35.82 -8.13
CA PRO A 29 0.44 -35.14 -8.25
C PRO A 29 0.95 -34.64 -6.88
N VAL A 30 2.20 -34.98 -6.56
CA VAL A 30 2.92 -34.55 -5.36
C VAL A 30 4.33 -34.08 -5.74
N SER A 31 4.82 -33.03 -5.08
CA SER A 31 6.12 -32.42 -5.35
C SER A 31 7.16 -32.82 -4.30
N LEU A 32 8.38 -33.08 -4.75
CA LEU A 32 9.55 -33.19 -3.87
C LEU A 32 10.09 -31.81 -3.49
N CYS A 33 11.03 -31.77 -2.53
CA CYS A 33 11.75 -30.54 -2.14
C CYS A 33 12.53 -29.89 -3.30
N THR A 34 12.81 -30.65 -4.37
CA THR A 34 13.43 -30.14 -5.61
C THR A 34 12.46 -29.38 -6.51
N GLY A 35 11.17 -29.32 -6.16
CA GLY A 35 10.12 -28.66 -6.95
C GLY A 35 9.54 -29.52 -8.09
N VAL A 36 10.10 -30.69 -8.38
CA VAL A 36 9.58 -31.61 -9.41
C VAL A 36 8.38 -32.38 -8.89
N THR A 37 7.34 -32.49 -9.72
CA THR A 37 6.08 -33.17 -9.40
C THR A 37 6.01 -34.57 -10.03
N TYR A 38 5.53 -35.54 -9.26
CA TYR A 38 5.36 -36.94 -9.65
C TYR A 38 3.96 -37.43 -9.28
N ASP A 39 3.51 -38.55 -9.85
CA ASP A 39 2.37 -39.26 -9.27
C ASP A 39 2.78 -39.85 -7.93
N ARG A 40 1.92 -39.69 -6.91
CA ARG A 40 2.15 -40.14 -5.54
C ARG A 40 2.61 -41.60 -5.48
N SER A 41 1.91 -42.50 -6.18
CA SER A 41 2.21 -43.93 -6.14
C SER A 41 3.60 -44.26 -6.71
N SER A 42 4.00 -43.55 -7.78
CA SER A 42 5.29 -43.73 -8.43
C SER A 42 6.45 -43.25 -7.56
N ILE A 43 6.32 -42.08 -6.93
CA ILE A 43 7.41 -41.53 -6.10
C ILE A 43 7.50 -42.20 -4.74
N GLU A 44 6.38 -42.58 -4.12
CA GLU A 44 6.40 -43.37 -2.88
C GLU A 44 7.04 -44.75 -3.10
N LYS A 45 6.77 -45.38 -4.25
CA LYS A 45 7.45 -46.63 -4.62
C LYS A 45 8.96 -46.43 -4.82
N TRP A 46 9.37 -45.36 -5.48
CA TRP A 46 10.79 -45.03 -5.66
C TRP A 46 11.52 -44.85 -4.32
N LEU A 47 10.91 -44.09 -3.40
CA LEU A 47 11.49 -43.84 -2.08
C LEU A 47 11.51 -45.11 -1.20
N SER A 48 10.49 -45.96 -1.28
CA SER A 48 10.43 -47.22 -0.50
C SER A 48 11.43 -48.29 -0.96
N LEU A 49 11.94 -48.19 -2.19
CA LEU A 49 13.06 -49.01 -2.67
C LEU A 49 14.43 -48.54 -2.14
N GLY A 50 14.46 -47.51 -1.28
CA GLY A 50 15.67 -47.00 -0.63
C GLY A 50 16.41 -45.94 -1.45
N HIS A 51 15.82 -45.44 -2.54
CA HIS A 51 16.44 -44.39 -3.34
C HIS A 51 16.22 -43.02 -2.69
N ALA A 52 17.32 -42.31 -2.37
CA ALA A 52 17.29 -40.98 -1.76
C ALA A 52 17.61 -39.86 -2.78
N THR A 53 17.31 -40.06 -4.06
CA THR A 53 17.58 -39.11 -5.14
C THR A 53 16.31 -38.74 -5.89
N CYS A 54 16.26 -37.52 -6.40
CA CYS A 54 15.21 -37.05 -7.29
C CYS A 54 15.36 -37.71 -8.67
N PRO A 55 14.37 -38.49 -9.16
CA PRO A 55 14.49 -39.22 -10.43
C PRO A 55 14.76 -38.33 -11.65
N ALA A 56 14.17 -37.14 -11.70
CA ALA A 56 14.28 -36.25 -12.85
C ALA A 56 15.54 -35.35 -12.82
N THR A 57 16.00 -34.93 -11.64
CA THR A 57 17.14 -34.01 -11.51
C THR A 57 18.43 -34.69 -11.06
N MET A 58 18.37 -35.97 -10.68
CA MET A 58 19.48 -36.74 -10.12
C MET A 58 20.09 -36.14 -8.83
N GLN A 59 19.39 -35.18 -8.19
CA GLN A 59 19.84 -34.53 -6.97
C GLN A 59 19.50 -35.36 -5.73
N THR A 60 20.40 -35.44 -4.75
CA THR A 60 20.14 -36.07 -3.45
C THR A 60 19.06 -35.30 -2.69
N LEU A 61 18.08 -36.02 -2.16
CA LEU A 61 16.95 -35.46 -1.42
C LEU A 61 17.36 -35.27 0.04
N PHE A 62 17.28 -34.02 0.52
CA PHE A 62 17.47 -33.70 1.94
C PHE A 62 16.23 -34.08 2.79
N SER A 63 15.10 -34.38 2.14
CA SER A 63 13.85 -34.82 2.76
C SER A 63 13.08 -35.72 1.80
N THR A 64 12.49 -36.80 2.32
CA THR A 64 11.62 -37.72 1.58
C THR A 64 10.14 -37.30 1.65
N HIS A 65 9.83 -36.19 2.33
CA HIS A 65 8.47 -35.68 2.40
C HIS A 65 7.98 -35.12 1.06
N THR A 66 6.78 -35.53 0.66
CA THR A 66 6.12 -35.04 -0.55
C THR A 66 5.01 -34.05 -0.22
N THR A 67 4.95 -32.93 -0.94
CA THR A 67 3.90 -31.91 -0.78
C THR A 67 2.83 -32.07 -1.88
N PRO A 68 1.53 -32.18 -1.57
CA PRO A 68 0.50 -32.29 -2.61
C PRO A 68 0.45 -31.07 -3.55
N ASN A 69 0.47 -31.30 -4.87
CA ASN A 69 0.30 -30.24 -5.87
C ASN A 69 -1.17 -30.16 -6.30
N LEU A 70 -1.99 -29.53 -5.46
CA LEU A 70 -3.44 -29.45 -5.67
C LEU A 70 -3.82 -28.67 -6.93
N THR A 71 -3.00 -27.68 -7.32
CA THR A 71 -3.18 -26.90 -8.55
C THR A 71 -3.04 -27.78 -9.78
N LEU A 72 -1.96 -28.57 -9.88
CA LEU A 72 -1.76 -29.47 -11.00
C LEU A 72 -2.82 -30.58 -11.05
N ARG A 73 -3.26 -31.08 -9.88
CA ARG A 73 -4.35 -32.06 -9.80
C ARG A 73 -5.64 -31.52 -10.42
N ARG A 74 -6.00 -30.26 -10.14
CA ARG A 74 -7.17 -29.60 -10.74
C ARG A 74 -7.03 -29.46 -12.25
N LEU A 75 -5.86 -29.03 -12.74
CA LEU A 75 -5.59 -28.89 -14.18
C LEU A 75 -5.72 -30.22 -14.93
N ILE A 76 -5.14 -31.29 -14.39
CA ILE A 76 -5.23 -32.63 -14.99
C ILE A 76 -6.69 -33.12 -15.00
N THR A 77 -7.43 -32.90 -13.91
CA THR A 77 -8.85 -33.29 -13.83
C THR A 77 -9.70 -32.56 -14.88
N LEU A 78 -9.45 -31.26 -15.06
CA LEU A 78 -10.12 -30.45 -16.07
C LEU A 78 -9.81 -30.93 -17.50
N TRP A 79 -8.55 -31.27 -17.76
CA TRP A 79 -8.10 -31.81 -19.05
C TRP A 79 -8.72 -33.19 -19.34
N LEU A 80 -8.75 -34.10 -18.36
CA LEU A 80 -9.39 -35.41 -18.49
C LEU A 80 -10.90 -35.31 -18.76
N SER A 81 -11.54 -34.23 -18.30
CA SER A 81 -12.97 -34.00 -18.50
C SER A 81 -13.32 -33.50 -19.91
N HIS A 82 -12.33 -33.11 -20.74
CA HIS A 82 -12.53 -32.65 -22.11
C HIS A 82 -11.58 -33.34 -23.11
N PRO A 83 -11.77 -34.63 -23.44
CA PRO A 83 -10.82 -35.41 -24.24
C PRO A 83 -10.74 -35.07 -25.74
N GLY A 84 -11.42 -34.04 -26.24
CA GLY A 84 -11.61 -33.86 -27.70
C GLY A 84 -11.76 -32.43 -28.21
N GLY A 85 -11.41 -31.41 -27.42
CA GLY A 85 -11.44 -30.02 -27.88
C GLY A 85 -10.03 -29.44 -27.92
N THR A 86 -9.65 -28.85 -29.05
CA THR A 86 -8.61 -27.82 -29.16
C THR A 86 -8.59 -26.98 -27.89
N PRO A 87 -7.44 -26.62 -27.30
CA PRO A 87 -7.41 -25.87 -26.04
C PRO A 87 -8.10 -24.52 -26.27
N ALA A 88 -9.39 -24.47 -25.94
CA ALA A 88 -10.03 -23.22 -25.61
C ALA A 88 -9.17 -22.60 -24.51
N PRO A 89 -8.83 -21.31 -24.62
CA PRO A 89 -8.02 -20.64 -23.61
C PRO A 89 -8.65 -20.94 -22.24
N PRO A 90 -7.84 -21.26 -21.22
CA PRO A 90 -8.37 -21.74 -19.96
C PRO A 90 -9.39 -20.73 -19.44
N LEU A 91 -10.63 -21.18 -19.26
CA LEU A 91 -11.68 -20.37 -18.66
C LEU A 91 -11.24 -19.98 -17.25
N SER A 92 -10.79 -18.74 -17.18
CA SER A 92 -10.81 -17.83 -16.04
C SER A 92 -10.23 -18.36 -14.71
N LEU A 93 -8.91 -18.22 -14.56
CA LEU A 93 -8.38 -17.47 -13.41
C LEU A 93 -9.12 -16.11 -13.34
N PRO A 94 -9.33 -15.49 -12.16
CA PRO A 94 -10.22 -14.33 -11.99
C PRO A 94 -10.08 -13.39 -13.18
N THR A 95 -11.18 -13.25 -13.93
CA THR A 95 -11.24 -12.67 -15.27
C THR A 95 -10.28 -11.51 -15.39
N SER A 96 -9.15 -11.70 -16.07
CA SER A 96 -8.25 -10.58 -16.36
C SER A 96 -9.00 -9.68 -17.33
N ILE A 97 -9.71 -8.69 -16.81
CA ILE A 97 -10.42 -7.69 -17.61
C ILE A 97 -9.42 -7.05 -18.55
N SER A 98 -9.78 -6.90 -19.82
CA SER A 98 -8.88 -6.30 -20.81
C SER A 98 -8.74 -4.80 -20.56
N LYS A 99 -7.64 -4.19 -21.05
CA LYS A 99 -7.44 -2.73 -21.02
C LYS A 99 -8.64 -1.97 -21.62
N GLN A 100 -9.26 -2.53 -22.66
CA GLN A 100 -10.43 -1.96 -23.30
C GLN A 100 -11.66 -2.01 -22.38
N GLN A 101 -11.93 -3.16 -21.75
CA GLN A 101 -13.03 -3.30 -20.80
C GLN A 101 -12.88 -2.36 -19.60
N VAL A 102 -11.65 -2.18 -19.09
CA VAL A 102 -11.33 -1.23 -18.02
C VAL A 102 -11.69 0.20 -18.43
N ARG A 103 -11.30 0.61 -19.65
CA ARG A 103 -11.60 1.95 -20.16
C ARG A 103 -13.11 2.18 -20.32
N GLU A 104 -13.85 1.18 -20.80
CA GLU A 104 -15.32 1.25 -20.91
C GLU A 104 -15.99 1.39 -19.53
N VAL A 105 -15.50 0.65 -18.53
CA VAL A 105 -16.01 0.74 -17.16
C VAL A 105 -15.72 2.10 -16.53
N ILE A 106 -14.51 2.64 -16.72
CA ILE A 106 -14.09 3.94 -16.20
C ILE A 106 -14.89 5.09 -16.82
N ASN A 107 -15.21 5.00 -18.11
CA ASN A 107 -16.01 6.00 -18.81
C ASN A 107 -17.52 5.83 -18.60
N GLY A 108 -17.94 4.74 -17.97
CA GLY A 108 -19.32 4.45 -17.62
C GLY A 108 -19.66 4.83 -16.19
N ALA A 109 -20.60 4.10 -15.59
CA ALA A 109 -21.00 4.32 -14.21
C ALA A 109 -20.12 3.51 -13.23
N LEU A 110 -19.30 4.22 -12.46
CA LEU A 110 -18.50 3.64 -11.39
C LEU A 110 -19.39 3.22 -10.20
N ASN A 111 -19.06 2.06 -9.63
CA ASN A 111 -19.68 1.46 -8.44
C ASN A 111 -18.66 0.55 -7.73
N CYS A 112 -18.98 0.05 -6.53
CA CYS A 112 -18.05 -0.77 -5.73
C CYS A 112 -17.49 -1.98 -6.50
N ASP A 113 -18.32 -2.70 -7.25
CA ASP A 113 -17.89 -3.88 -8.00
C ASP A 113 -16.91 -3.53 -9.13
N SER A 114 -17.18 -2.44 -9.86
CA SER A 114 -16.27 -1.94 -10.89
C SER A 114 -14.93 -1.48 -10.30
N LEU A 115 -14.95 -0.78 -9.16
CA LEU A 115 -13.74 -0.29 -8.51
C LEU A 115 -12.87 -1.44 -8.00
N ALA A 116 -13.49 -2.45 -7.37
CA ALA A 116 -12.78 -3.66 -6.95
C ALA A 116 -12.11 -4.38 -8.13
N LYS A 117 -12.80 -4.48 -9.27
CA LYS A 117 -12.25 -5.04 -10.51
C LYS A 117 -11.07 -4.24 -11.05
N ILE A 118 -11.16 -2.90 -11.01
CA ILE A 118 -10.07 -2.00 -11.43
C ILE A 118 -8.85 -2.17 -10.52
N ILE A 119 -9.04 -2.19 -9.20
CA ILE A 119 -7.94 -2.42 -8.24
C ILE A 119 -7.25 -3.76 -8.52
N HIS A 120 -8.03 -4.82 -8.73
CA HIS A 120 -7.47 -6.12 -9.08
C HIS A 120 -6.65 -6.04 -10.36
N PHE A 121 -7.17 -5.41 -11.41
CA PHE A 121 -6.47 -5.21 -12.67
C PHE A 121 -5.17 -4.42 -12.53
N MET A 122 -5.16 -3.35 -11.74
CA MET A 122 -3.96 -2.55 -11.45
C MET A 122 -2.89 -3.38 -10.76
N LYS A 123 -3.27 -4.22 -9.79
CA LYS A 123 -2.34 -5.06 -9.01
C LYS A 123 -1.76 -6.25 -9.79
N VAL A 124 -2.34 -6.60 -10.94
CA VAL A 124 -1.88 -7.73 -11.76
C VAL A 124 -0.55 -7.43 -12.48
N SER A 125 -0.29 -6.17 -12.86
CA SER A 125 0.94 -5.79 -13.58
C SER A 125 1.19 -4.28 -13.49
N ASP A 126 2.47 -3.89 -13.39
CA ASP A 126 2.90 -2.49 -13.46
C ASP A 126 2.44 -1.81 -14.77
N ASP A 127 2.36 -2.56 -15.88
CA ASP A 127 1.87 -2.04 -17.15
C ASP A 127 0.37 -1.68 -17.12
N ASN A 128 -0.39 -2.37 -16.26
CA ASN A 128 -1.81 -2.09 -16.06
C ASN A 128 -1.99 -0.87 -15.15
N LEU A 129 -1.18 -0.78 -14.10
CA LEU A 129 -1.13 0.39 -13.23
C LEU A 129 -0.80 1.65 -14.03
N LYS A 130 0.29 1.64 -14.82
CA LYS A 130 0.69 2.75 -15.68
C LYS A 130 -0.37 3.11 -16.71
N PHE A 131 -1.04 2.11 -17.29
CA PHE A 131 -2.14 2.35 -18.24
C PHE A 131 -3.26 3.21 -17.63
N ILE A 132 -3.56 3.04 -16.34
CA ILE A 132 -4.56 3.84 -15.63
C ILE A 132 -3.96 5.15 -15.11
N ALA A 133 -2.81 5.08 -14.44
CA ALA A 133 -2.16 6.22 -13.78
C ALA A 133 -1.82 7.38 -14.74
N PHE A 134 -1.52 7.07 -16.00
CA PHE A 134 -1.21 8.07 -17.02
C PHE A 134 -2.39 8.46 -17.92
N SER A 135 -3.60 7.97 -17.64
CA SER A 135 -4.82 8.32 -18.37
C SER A 135 -5.57 9.45 -17.66
N ASP A 136 -5.46 10.67 -18.18
CA ASP A 136 -6.06 11.87 -17.56
C ASP A 136 -7.58 11.72 -17.38
N ASP A 137 -8.29 11.15 -18.37
CA ASP A 137 -9.72 10.85 -18.29
C ASP A 137 -10.06 9.90 -17.13
N ALA A 138 -9.19 8.93 -16.87
CA ALA A 138 -9.44 7.94 -15.83
C ALA A 138 -9.28 8.55 -14.45
N VAL A 139 -8.19 9.29 -14.24
CA VAL A 139 -7.93 10.00 -13.00
C VAL A 139 -9.05 11.01 -12.72
N PHE A 140 -9.47 11.76 -13.75
CA PHE A 140 -10.58 12.70 -13.63
C PHE A 140 -11.88 12.01 -13.18
N ASN A 141 -12.28 10.92 -13.83
CA ASN A 141 -13.50 10.19 -13.46
C ASN A 141 -13.43 9.62 -12.03
N PHE A 142 -12.26 9.16 -11.57
CA PHE A 142 -12.10 8.72 -10.19
C PHE A 142 -12.26 9.88 -9.20
N VAL A 143 -11.67 11.04 -9.48
CA VAL A 143 -11.77 12.24 -8.64
C VAL A 143 -13.21 12.77 -8.60
N GLU A 144 -13.88 12.83 -9.75
CA GLU A 144 -15.28 13.25 -9.85
C GLU A 144 -16.22 12.31 -9.07
N PHE A 145 -16.05 11.00 -9.26
CA PHE A 145 -16.78 10.01 -8.49
C PHE A 145 -16.47 10.09 -7.00
N PHE A 146 -15.21 10.34 -6.63
CA PHE A 146 -14.80 10.46 -5.24
C PHE A 146 -15.51 11.58 -4.49
N GLY A 147 -15.52 12.79 -5.06
CA GLY A 147 -16.17 13.93 -4.43
C GLY A 147 -17.70 13.82 -4.38
N SER A 148 -18.29 13.10 -5.34
CA SER A 148 -19.74 12.87 -5.44
C SER A 148 -20.23 11.72 -4.54
N CYS A 149 -19.40 10.70 -4.32
CA CYS A 149 -19.77 9.53 -3.54
C CYS A 149 -19.75 9.83 -2.03
N LYS A 150 -20.78 9.35 -1.31
CA LYS A 150 -20.89 9.43 0.16
C LYS A 150 -20.93 8.06 0.85
N LYS A 151 -20.68 6.98 0.10
CA LYS A 151 -20.59 5.62 0.63
C LYS A 151 -19.16 5.32 1.03
N ILE A 152 -18.93 5.01 2.30
CA ILE A 152 -17.59 4.74 2.84
C ILE A 152 -16.86 3.66 2.04
N GLU A 153 -17.52 2.53 1.75
CA GLU A 153 -16.94 1.41 0.99
C GLU A 153 -16.39 1.84 -0.38
N ALA A 154 -17.14 2.65 -1.10
CA ALA A 154 -16.72 3.14 -2.41
C ALA A 154 -15.59 4.18 -2.30
N CYS A 155 -15.64 5.04 -1.28
CA CYS A 155 -14.58 6.00 -0.99
C CYS A 155 -13.26 5.29 -0.64
N GLU A 156 -13.31 4.20 0.13
CA GLU A 156 -12.12 3.40 0.47
C GLU A 156 -11.51 2.73 -0.78
N LEU A 157 -12.33 2.18 -1.67
CA LEU A 157 -11.86 1.61 -2.94
C LEU A 157 -11.24 2.67 -3.85
N ILE A 158 -11.80 3.88 -3.90
CA ILE A 158 -11.19 4.97 -4.65
C ILE A 158 -9.85 5.37 -4.03
N VAL A 159 -9.78 5.54 -2.72
CA VAL A 159 -8.52 5.88 -2.05
C VAL A 159 -7.45 4.83 -2.30
N GLU A 160 -7.82 3.55 -2.40
CA GLU A 160 -6.88 2.50 -2.84
C GLU A 160 -6.37 2.73 -4.26
N ILE A 161 -7.25 3.06 -5.21
CA ILE A 161 -6.85 3.35 -6.60
C ILE A 161 -5.92 4.57 -6.63
N LEU A 162 -6.28 5.65 -5.94
CA LEU A 162 -5.49 6.87 -5.91
C LEU A 162 -4.13 6.65 -5.24
N ASP A 163 -4.08 5.87 -4.16
CA ASP A 163 -2.83 5.52 -3.50
C ASP A 163 -1.90 4.71 -4.42
N LEU A 164 -2.44 3.75 -5.17
CA LEU A 164 -1.66 3.01 -6.18
C LEU A 164 -1.11 3.93 -7.27
N ILE A 165 -1.92 4.89 -7.74
CA ILE A 165 -1.48 5.88 -8.75
C ILE A 165 -0.35 6.75 -8.20
N LEU A 166 -0.42 7.15 -6.92
CA LEU A 166 0.62 7.97 -6.29
C LEU A 166 1.99 7.27 -6.19
N LEU A 167 2.03 5.94 -6.20
CA LEU A 167 3.28 5.19 -6.18
C LEU A 167 4.00 5.22 -7.54
N GLU A 168 3.33 5.64 -8.62
CA GLU A 168 3.95 5.75 -9.94
C GLU A 168 4.68 7.09 -10.15
N ASN A 169 5.96 6.98 -10.51
CA ASN A 169 6.81 8.14 -10.77
C ASN A 169 6.26 8.98 -11.94
N GLY A 170 6.05 10.28 -11.70
CA GLY A 170 5.55 11.23 -12.70
C GLY A 170 4.03 11.31 -12.82
N ALA A 171 3.26 10.47 -12.10
CA ALA A 171 1.80 10.60 -12.02
C ALA A 171 1.36 11.69 -11.03
N ILE A 172 2.19 12.01 -10.03
CA ILE A 172 1.90 12.93 -8.92
C ILE A 172 1.57 14.35 -9.39
N GLU A 173 2.39 14.94 -10.27
CA GLU A 173 2.17 16.33 -10.73
C GLU A 173 0.86 16.48 -11.51
N LYS A 174 0.52 15.47 -12.33
CA LYS A 174 -0.74 15.42 -13.08
C LYS A 174 -1.92 15.25 -12.13
N PHE A 175 -1.84 14.30 -11.22
CA PHE A 175 -2.84 14.02 -10.20
C PHE A 175 -3.17 15.26 -9.36
N ASN A 176 -2.13 15.94 -8.89
CA ASN A 176 -2.22 17.18 -8.13
C ASN A 176 -2.92 18.30 -8.92
N SER A 177 -2.64 18.42 -10.22
CA SER A 177 -3.30 19.41 -11.08
C SER A 177 -4.79 19.13 -11.28
N LEU A 178 -5.21 17.86 -11.31
CA LEU A 178 -6.59 17.46 -11.58
C LEU A 178 -7.49 17.59 -10.33
N ILE A 179 -6.99 17.24 -9.15
CA ILE A 179 -7.73 17.42 -7.89
C ILE A 179 -8.01 18.89 -7.60
N LEU A 180 -7.04 19.77 -7.86
CA LEU A 180 -7.20 21.21 -7.62
C LEU A 180 -8.15 21.88 -8.62
N LYS A 181 -8.13 21.44 -9.89
CA LYS A 181 -9.01 21.95 -10.95
C LYS A 181 -10.43 21.41 -10.89
N SER A 182 -10.66 20.28 -10.22
CA SER A 182 -12.01 19.75 -10.09
C SER A 182 -12.84 20.65 -9.16
N ASP A 183 -14.05 21.01 -9.61
CA ASP A 183 -15.04 21.74 -8.79
C ASP A 183 -15.68 20.84 -7.70
N VAL A 184 -15.29 19.56 -7.63
CA VAL A 184 -15.90 18.56 -6.77
C VAL A 184 -15.22 18.52 -5.40
N ASP A 185 -16.03 18.49 -4.33
CA ASP A 185 -15.55 18.47 -2.94
C ASP A 185 -15.01 17.11 -2.51
N CYS A 186 -13.81 16.78 -3.00
CA CYS A 186 -13.07 15.56 -2.63
C CYS A 186 -12.64 15.57 -1.16
N LEU A 187 -12.45 16.75 -0.56
CA LEU A 187 -12.01 16.90 0.83
C LEU A 187 -13.07 16.39 1.82
N SER A 188 -14.37 16.56 1.51
CA SER A 188 -15.44 15.90 2.27
C SER A 188 -15.30 14.38 2.30
N SER A 189 -14.92 13.77 1.18
CA SER A 189 -14.79 12.31 1.08
C SER A 189 -13.55 11.80 1.82
N PHE A 190 -12.44 12.56 1.79
CA PHE A 190 -11.29 12.28 2.67
C PHE A 190 -11.68 12.40 4.15
N LEU A 191 -12.43 13.44 4.53
CA LEU A 191 -12.88 13.61 5.91
C LEU A 191 -13.77 12.45 6.38
N LEU A 192 -14.67 11.97 5.51
CA LEU A 192 -15.50 10.80 5.79
C LEU A 192 -14.64 9.57 6.09
N ILE A 193 -13.62 9.29 5.27
CA ILE A 193 -12.69 8.16 5.48
C ILE A 193 -11.88 8.34 6.76
N LEU A 194 -11.35 9.54 7.01
CA LEU A 194 -10.56 9.82 8.21
C LEU A 194 -11.35 9.59 9.50
N ARG A 195 -12.67 9.83 9.47
CA ARG A 195 -13.58 9.56 10.60
C ARG A 195 -13.94 8.08 10.70
N GLU A 196 -14.51 7.53 9.63
CA GLU A 196 -15.27 6.27 9.67
C GLU A 196 -14.58 5.09 8.96
N GLY A 197 -13.56 5.35 8.16
CA GLY A 197 -12.87 4.32 7.37
C GLY A 197 -11.99 3.39 8.19
N SER A 198 -11.54 2.31 7.54
CA SER A 198 -10.52 1.40 8.09
C SER A 198 -9.18 2.11 8.28
N MET A 199 -8.35 1.61 9.20
CA MET A 199 -7.04 2.20 9.47
C MET A 199 -6.16 2.28 8.21
N GLU A 200 -6.23 1.26 7.35
CA GLU A 200 -5.51 1.21 6.09
C GLU A 200 -5.94 2.35 5.15
N SER A 201 -7.24 2.60 5.02
CA SER A 201 -7.79 3.71 4.23
C SER A 201 -7.46 5.08 4.83
N LYS A 202 -7.39 5.20 6.16
CA LYS A 202 -6.94 6.43 6.84
C LYS A 202 -5.48 6.75 6.52
N ILE A 203 -4.60 5.73 6.58
CA ILE A 203 -3.18 5.85 6.22
C ILE A 203 -3.00 6.30 4.76
N LYS A 204 -3.73 5.67 3.83
CA LYS A 204 -3.72 6.03 2.41
C LYS A 204 -4.23 7.46 2.20
N SER A 205 -5.34 7.81 2.84
CA SER A 205 -5.90 9.17 2.78
C SER A 205 -4.89 10.22 3.25
N ALA A 206 -4.19 9.99 4.37
CA ALA A 206 -3.17 10.90 4.87
C ALA A 206 -1.98 11.07 3.89
N ARG A 207 -1.52 9.99 3.25
CA ARG A 207 -0.49 10.05 2.20
C ARG A 207 -0.95 10.82 0.96
N ILE A 208 -2.19 10.61 0.52
CA ILE A 208 -2.75 11.37 -0.59
C ILE A 208 -2.85 12.85 -0.22
N LEU A 209 -3.32 13.18 0.99
CA LEU A 209 -3.38 14.55 1.51
C LEU A 209 -1.99 15.22 1.59
N GLU A 210 -0.94 14.48 1.98
CA GLU A 210 0.45 14.96 1.90
C GLU A 210 0.83 15.31 0.45
N SER A 211 0.54 14.40 -0.49
CA SER A 211 0.90 14.57 -1.90
C SER A 211 0.21 15.79 -2.54
N ILE A 212 -1.08 16.00 -2.24
CA ILE A 212 -1.82 17.14 -2.80
C ILE A 212 -1.46 18.47 -2.12
N ALA A 213 -0.83 18.46 -0.95
CA ALA A 213 -0.41 19.66 -0.21
C ALA A 213 0.95 20.21 -0.71
N PHE A 214 1.12 20.30 -2.04
CA PHE A 214 2.42 20.62 -2.68
C PHE A 214 2.68 22.12 -2.87
N ASN A 215 1.66 22.98 -2.72
CA ASN A 215 1.78 24.43 -2.86
C ASN A 215 0.91 25.18 -1.84
N SER A 216 1.10 26.50 -1.71
CA SER A 216 0.39 27.29 -0.70
C SER A 216 -1.14 27.29 -0.87
N GLU A 217 -1.65 27.23 -2.10
CA GLU A 217 -3.09 27.24 -2.39
C GLU A 217 -3.75 25.93 -1.94
N SER A 218 -3.17 24.79 -2.32
CA SER A 218 -3.63 23.46 -1.93
C SER A 218 -3.55 23.24 -0.42
N GLN A 219 -2.44 23.65 0.21
CA GLN A 219 -2.26 23.60 1.67
C GLN A 219 -3.35 24.38 2.40
N LEU A 220 -3.67 25.60 1.92
CA LEU A 220 -4.74 26.41 2.50
C LEU A 220 -6.11 25.74 2.33
N LYS A 221 -6.44 25.25 1.13
CA LYS A 221 -7.72 24.59 0.84
C LYS A 221 -7.95 23.36 1.73
N ILE A 222 -6.90 22.57 1.98
CA ILE A 222 -6.97 21.41 2.88
C ILE A 222 -7.14 21.86 4.34
N ALA A 223 -6.39 22.89 4.76
CA ALA A 223 -6.46 23.43 6.11
C ALA A 223 -7.82 24.08 6.46
N GLU A 224 -8.45 24.73 5.48
CA GLU A 224 -9.77 25.36 5.63
C GLU A 224 -10.91 24.35 5.74
N LYS A 225 -10.70 23.10 5.29
CA LYS A 225 -11.69 22.04 5.47
C LYS A 225 -11.75 21.62 6.94
N GLU A 226 -12.77 22.11 7.62
CA GLU A 226 -13.01 21.83 9.03
C GLU A 226 -13.04 20.32 9.32
N GLY A 227 -12.27 19.90 10.32
CA GLY A 227 -12.15 18.51 10.74
C GLY A 227 -10.91 17.79 10.19
N ILE A 228 -10.42 18.07 8.99
CA ILE A 228 -9.28 17.32 8.42
C ILE A 228 -8.05 17.41 9.32
N LEU A 229 -7.70 18.62 9.77
CA LEU A 229 -6.52 18.82 10.62
C LEU A 229 -6.63 18.04 11.94
N TYR A 230 -7.83 18.00 12.53
CA TYR A 230 -8.07 17.27 13.77
C TYR A 230 -8.00 15.76 13.54
N GLU A 231 -8.59 15.22 12.47
CA GLU A 231 -8.51 13.78 12.21
C GLU A 231 -7.10 13.31 11.83
N LEU A 232 -6.30 14.15 11.20
CA LEU A 232 -4.86 13.86 11.00
C LEU A 232 -4.11 13.86 12.34
N TYR A 233 -4.47 14.76 13.27
CA TYR A 233 -3.95 14.75 14.64
C TYR A 233 -4.39 13.49 15.41
N THR A 234 -5.64 13.03 15.28
CA THR A 234 -6.08 11.79 15.93
C THR A 234 -5.37 10.56 15.36
N LEU A 235 -5.01 10.58 14.07
CA LEU A 235 -4.26 9.50 13.42
C LEU A 235 -2.85 9.31 14.03
N ILE A 236 -2.16 10.40 14.41
CA ILE A 236 -0.87 10.29 15.09
C ILE A 236 -0.99 9.94 16.58
N ALA A 237 -2.20 10.05 17.16
CA ALA A 237 -2.48 9.66 18.54
C ALA A 237 -2.74 8.15 18.69
N VAL A 238 -2.82 7.41 17.58
CA VAL A 238 -2.97 5.95 17.60
C VAL A 238 -1.74 5.31 18.22
N LYS A 239 -1.94 4.45 19.22
CA LYS A 239 -0.85 3.74 19.89
C LYS A 239 -0.28 2.64 18.99
N ASN A 240 1.05 2.59 18.89
CA ASN A 240 1.83 1.50 18.27
C ASN A 240 1.57 1.23 16.78
N ASP A 241 0.82 2.07 16.07
CA ASP A 241 0.73 1.97 14.60
C ASP A 241 1.71 2.95 13.94
N ARG A 242 2.90 2.44 13.64
CA ARG A 242 3.97 3.22 13.02
C ARG A 242 3.53 3.82 11.68
N LEU A 243 2.75 3.10 10.88
CA LEU A 243 2.36 3.55 9.54
C LEU A 243 1.34 4.68 9.63
N ALA A 244 0.37 4.58 10.54
CA ALA A 244 -0.57 5.65 10.86
C ALA A 244 0.13 6.91 11.37
N ILE A 245 1.03 6.75 12.35
CA ILE A 245 1.80 7.87 12.90
C ILE A 245 2.64 8.54 11.81
N GLN A 246 3.35 7.77 11.00
CA GLN A 246 4.18 8.31 9.93
C GLN A 246 3.35 9.07 8.90
N ALA A 247 2.25 8.49 8.41
CA ALA A 247 1.39 9.12 7.41
C ALA A 247 0.73 10.40 7.96
N GLY A 248 0.23 10.36 9.20
CA GLY A 248 -0.36 11.52 9.85
C GLY A 248 0.66 12.66 10.04
N LEU A 249 1.86 12.35 10.55
CA LEU A 249 2.93 13.35 10.73
C LEU A 249 3.35 13.99 9.41
N SER A 250 3.55 13.16 8.38
CA SER A 250 3.90 13.65 7.05
C SER A 250 2.85 14.59 6.46
N SER A 251 1.57 14.23 6.58
CA SER A 251 0.45 15.05 6.10
C SER A 251 0.34 16.36 6.90
N LEU A 252 0.39 16.29 8.23
CA LEU A 252 0.38 17.48 9.09
C LEU A 252 1.55 18.42 8.80
N LEU A 253 2.75 17.88 8.58
CA LEU A 253 3.93 18.66 8.23
C LEU A 253 3.71 19.42 6.91
N ALA A 254 3.19 18.75 5.88
CA ALA A 254 2.92 19.36 4.57
C ALA A 254 1.88 20.50 4.66
N ILE A 255 0.88 20.38 5.52
CA ILE A 255 -0.20 21.38 5.66
C ILE A 255 0.18 22.53 6.61
N SER A 256 1.23 22.37 7.43
CA SER A 256 1.61 23.29 8.52
C SER A 256 2.26 24.62 8.10
N SER A 257 2.31 24.95 6.81
CA SER A 257 2.96 26.17 6.29
C SER A 257 2.36 27.47 6.84
N SER A 258 1.03 27.50 7.07
CA SER A 258 0.34 28.70 7.55
C SER A 258 0.50 28.90 9.06
N ARG A 259 0.54 30.17 9.50
CA ARG A 259 0.54 30.52 10.93
C ARG A 259 -0.74 30.06 11.64
N LEU A 260 -1.88 30.07 10.95
CA LEU A 260 -3.16 29.64 11.52
C LEU A 260 -3.15 28.15 11.83
N VAL A 261 -2.67 27.32 10.89
CA VAL A 261 -2.55 25.87 11.07
C VAL A 261 -1.63 25.53 12.23
N ARG A 262 -0.45 26.17 12.32
CA ARG A 262 0.50 25.96 13.43
C ARG A 262 -0.12 26.25 14.78
N LYS A 263 -0.86 27.37 14.92
CA LYS A 263 -1.57 27.71 16.15
C LYS A 263 -2.62 26.67 16.52
N GLU A 264 -3.35 26.18 15.53
CA GLU A 264 -4.38 25.16 15.75
C GLU A 264 -3.79 23.82 16.18
N LEU A 265 -2.66 23.41 15.59
CA LEU A 265 -1.92 22.22 16.03
C LEU A 265 -1.40 22.36 17.47
N ILE A 266 -0.91 23.54 17.85
CA ILE A 266 -0.52 23.84 19.24
C ILE A 266 -1.73 23.69 20.17
N ARG A 267 -2.91 24.20 19.77
CA ARG A 267 -4.17 24.06 20.52
C ARG A 267 -4.60 22.60 20.70
N PHE A 268 -4.34 21.74 19.72
CA PHE A 268 -4.55 20.29 19.85
C PHE A 268 -3.52 19.60 20.77
N GLY A 269 -2.48 20.29 21.21
CA GLY A 269 -1.43 19.71 22.06
C GLY A 269 -0.40 18.89 21.25
N ILE A 270 -0.08 19.33 20.03
CA ILE A 270 0.88 18.63 19.16
C ILE A 270 2.27 18.47 19.80
N VAL A 271 2.72 19.43 20.61
CA VAL A 271 4.05 19.40 21.25
C VAL A 271 4.17 18.19 22.17
N LYS A 272 3.23 18.08 23.12
CA LYS A 272 3.16 16.94 24.04
C LYS A 272 3.03 15.62 23.31
N ARG A 273 2.16 15.57 22.30
CA ARG A 273 1.95 14.38 21.47
C ARG A 273 3.26 13.92 20.79
N ILE A 274 4.03 14.86 20.25
CA ILE A 274 5.32 14.53 19.63
C ILE A 274 6.33 14.07 20.69
N GLY A 275 6.41 14.72 21.86
CA GLY A 275 7.25 14.25 22.96
C GLY A 275 6.95 12.79 23.33
N GLU A 276 5.67 12.44 23.46
CA GLU A 276 5.21 11.07 23.69
C GLU A 276 5.65 10.12 22.56
N ILE A 277 5.42 10.49 21.29
CA ILE A 277 5.84 9.69 20.13
C ILE A 277 7.36 9.44 20.14
N LEU A 278 8.17 10.47 20.39
CA LEU A 278 9.63 10.35 20.42
C LEU A 278 10.09 9.43 21.56
N SER A 279 9.43 9.49 22.71
CA SER A 279 9.73 8.64 23.88
C SER A 279 9.43 7.16 23.67
N ILE A 280 8.44 6.83 22.82
CA ILE A 280 8.03 5.44 22.54
C ILE A 280 9.03 4.76 21.60
N PHE A 281 9.50 5.48 20.59
CA PHE A 281 10.36 4.89 19.56
C PHE A 281 11.84 4.87 19.97
N ASP A 282 12.57 3.87 19.50
CA ASP A 282 14.02 3.76 19.70
C ASP A 282 14.80 4.52 18.61
N PHE A 283 16.10 4.25 18.47
CA PHE A 283 16.96 4.85 17.43
C PHE A 283 17.05 3.97 16.18
N SER A 284 16.14 3.00 16.01
CA SER A 284 16.18 2.06 14.90
C SER A 284 15.94 2.75 13.56
N ARG A 285 16.58 2.22 12.52
CA ARG A 285 16.38 2.68 11.13
C ARG A 285 14.91 2.61 10.71
N THR A 286 14.15 1.67 11.26
CA THR A 286 12.75 1.44 10.86
C THR A 286 11.79 2.53 11.31
N VAL A 287 12.17 3.35 12.29
CA VAL A 287 11.36 4.45 12.85
C VAL A 287 11.94 5.83 12.50
N ARG A 288 13.06 5.86 11.77
CA ARG A 288 13.77 7.10 11.40
C ARG A 288 12.86 8.13 10.75
N ALA A 289 12.01 7.73 9.82
CA ALA A 289 11.07 8.63 9.14
C ALA A 289 10.08 9.28 10.11
N VAL A 290 9.57 8.53 11.10
CA VAL A 290 8.69 9.07 12.14
C VAL A 290 9.41 10.11 12.98
N ILE A 291 10.67 9.86 13.33
CA ILE A 291 11.51 10.77 14.12
C ILE A 291 11.79 12.06 13.35
N GLU A 292 12.25 11.95 12.10
CA GLU A 292 12.55 13.10 11.25
C GLU A 292 11.30 13.97 11.05
N LYS A 293 10.14 13.37 10.74
CA LYS A 293 8.86 14.10 10.56
C LYS A 293 8.34 14.71 11.87
N SER A 294 8.53 14.03 13.00
CA SER A 294 8.19 14.55 14.34
C SER A 294 8.99 15.82 14.64
N LEU A 295 10.30 15.77 14.45
CA LEU A 295 11.19 16.90 14.71
C LEU A 295 10.95 18.05 13.71
N GLY A 296 10.69 17.72 12.44
CA GLY A 296 10.29 18.72 11.44
C GLY A 296 8.99 19.43 11.81
N LEU A 297 8.00 18.72 12.36
CA LEU A 297 6.75 19.34 12.80
C LEU A 297 6.95 20.21 14.05
N LEU A 298 7.84 19.80 14.98
CA LEU A 298 8.28 20.64 16.09
C LEU A 298 8.96 21.92 15.62
N GLU A 299 9.85 21.83 14.62
CA GLU A 299 10.48 23.00 14.01
C GLU A 299 9.42 23.95 13.43
N MET A 300 8.44 23.41 12.71
CA MET A 300 7.36 24.20 12.15
C MET A 300 6.57 24.95 13.23
N VAL A 301 6.22 24.33 14.36
CA VAL A 301 5.51 25.04 15.44
C VAL A 301 6.42 25.99 16.22
N ALA A 302 7.72 25.69 16.36
CA ALA A 302 8.71 26.54 17.04
C ALA A 302 8.95 27.89 16.34
N THR A 303 8.53 28.04 15.08
CA THR A 303 8.49 29.35 14.40
C THR A 303 7.53 30.34 15.08
N CYS A 304 6.53 29.87 15.82
CA CYS A 304 5.56 30.68 16.55
C CYS A 304 5.94 30.80 18.04
N THR A 305 5.65 31.94 18.68
CA THR A 305 5.92 32.17 20.11
C THR A 305 5.28 31.11 21.01
N GLN A 306 3.98 30.87 20.82
CA GLN A 306 3.22 29.85 21.56
C GLN A 306 3.78 28.44 21.40
N GLY A 307 4.36 28.14 20.22
CA GLY A 307 4.99 26.84 19.98
C GLY A 307 6.30 26.72 20.74
N ARG A 308 7.11 27.78 20.79
CA ARG A 308 8.34 27.80 21.60
C ARG A 308 8.05 27.66 23.09
N GLU A 309 7.06 28.40 23.59
CA GLU A 309 6.61 28.32 24.99
C GLU A 309 6.18 26.89 25.32
N GLY A 310 5.29 26.31 24.52
CA GLY A 310 4.83 24.94 24.72
C GLY A 310 5.95 23.89 24.65
N ILE A 311 6.96 24.08 23.78
CA ILE A 311 8.13 23.19 23.74
C ILE A 311 8.97 23.36 24.99
N SER A 312 9.26 24.59 25.43
CA SER A 312 10.08 24.82 26.63
C SER A 312 9.45 24.32 27.93
N GLU A 313 8.12 24.26 28.00
CA GLU A 313 7.39 23.81 29.19
C GLU A 313 7.22 22.28 29.24
N ASP A 314 7.43 21.57 28.12
CA ASP A 314 7.29 20.12 28.05
C ASP A 314 8.66 19.43 28.21
N GLU A 315 8.99 19.06 29.44
CA GLU A 315 10.27 18.42 29.80
C GLU A 315 10.56 17.14 28.99
N ILE A 316 9.52 16.34 28.71
CA ILE A 316 9.66 15.09 27.94
C ILE A 316 10.06 15.42 26.51
N CYS A 317 9.38 16.40 25.90
CA CYS A 317 9.68 16.86 24.56
C CYS A 317 11.11 17.35 24.45
N VAL A 318 11.54 18.27 25.34
CA VAL A 318 12.92 18.79 25.35
C VAL A 318 13.94 17.67 25.54
N ALA A 319 13.73 16.80 26.53
CA ALA A 319 14.64 15.69 26.81
C ALA A 319 14.79 14.76 25.61
N GLU A 320 13.70 14.38 24.94
CA GLU A 320 13.75 13.49 23.78
C GLU A 320 14.36 14.17 22.54
N ILE A 321 14.17 15.48 22.33
CA ILE A 321 14.86 16.23 21.27
C ILE A 321 16.37 16.18 21.50
N VAL A 322 16.84 16.49 22.71
CA VAL A 322 18.26 16.51 23.07
C VAL A 322 18.86 15.11 22.96
N LYS A 323 18.17 14.09 23.45
CA LYS A 323 18.60 12.69 23.40
C LYS A 323 18.83 12.21 21.97
N ARG A 324 18.12 12.78 20.99
CA ARG A 324 18.17 12.41 19.56
C ARG A 324 19.24 13.13 18.75
N LEU A 325 19.81 14.22 19.27
CA LEU A 325 20.92 14.94 18.63
C LEU A 325 22.06 13.99 18.27
N MET A 326 22.50 14.04 17.01
CA MET A 326 23.64 13.27 16.48
C MET A 326 23.50 11.74 16.55
N LYS A 327 22.35 11.19 16.97
CA LYS A 327 22.16 9.75 17.19
C LYS A 327 21.20 9.06 16.22
N CYS A 328 20.38 9.80 15.48
CA CYS A 328 19.41 9.23 14.53
C CYS A 328 19.79 9.43 13.08
N SER A 329 19.88 10.69 12.66
CA SER A 329 20.21 11.08 11.30
C SER A 329 20.63 12.54 11.23
N ASN A 330 21.24 12.94 10.11
CA ASN A 330 21.58 14.33 9.86
C ASN A 330 20.33 15.22 9.84
N VAL A 331 19.27 14.79 9.15
CA VAL A 331 17.99 15.52 9.07
C VAL A 331 17.36 15.70 10.46
N ALA A 332 17.29 14.63 11.26
CA ALA A 332 16.79 14.73 12.63
C ALA A 332 17.65 15.67 13.48
N THR A 333 18.97 15.61 13.32
CA THR A 333 19.90 16.49 14.05
C THR A 333 19.69 17.95 13.67
N GLU A 334 19.56 18.27 12.38
CA GLU A 334 19.31 19.62 11.90
C GLU A 334 18.01 20.18 12.48
N HIS A 335 16.90 19.43 12.40
CA HIS A 335 15.64 19.83 13.00
C HIS A 335 15.76 20.04 14.52
N SER A 336 16.39 19.10 15.24
CA SER A 336 16.61 19.22 16.69
C SER A 336 17.41 20.47 17.06
N ILE A 337 18.49 20.78 16.33
CA ILE A 337 19.31 21.98 16.57
C ILE A 337 18.48 23.24 16.33
N THR A 338 17.72 23.30 15.23
CA THR A 338 16.87 24.47 14.92
C THR A 338 15.81 24.68 16.00
N VAL A 339 15.18 23.61 16.48
CA VAL A 339 14.17 23.69 17.56
C VAL A 339 14.82 24.20 18.85
N ILE A 340 15.92 23.59 19.30
CA ILE A 340 16.61 23.99 20.54
C ILE A 340 17.09 25.43 20.43
N TRP A 341 17.73 25.82 19.32
CA TRP A 341 18.16 27.20 19.09
C TRP A 341 17.00 28.18 19.15
N SER A 342 15.87 27.84 18.51
CA SER A 342 14.67 28.67 18.53
C SER A 342 14.14 28.87 19.94
N VAL A 343 14.07 27.80 20.74
CA VAL A 343 13.58 27.87 22.13
C VAL A 343 14.57 28.61 23.04
N CYS A 344 15.86 28.28 23.00
CA CYS A 344 16.85 28.83 23.92
C CYS A 344 17.26 30.28 23.57
N CYS A 345 17.39 30.60 22.28
CA CYS A 345 17.98 31.88 21.85
C CYS A 345 16.94 32.93 21.43
N LEU A 346 15.82 32.52 20.83
CA LEU A 346 14.77 33.47 20.40
C LEU A 346 13.72 33.73 21.49
N ALA A 347 13.40 32.74 22.34
CA ALA A 347 12.46 32.95 23.43
C ALA A 347 13.11 33.48 24.72
N ARG A 348 14.45 33.48 24.82
CA ARG A 348 15.22 33.84 26.03
C ARG A 348 14.72 33.12 27.30
N ASN A 349 14.19 31.91 27.14
CA ASN A 349 13.61 31.16 28.25
C ASN A 349 14.72 30.49 29.08
N ARG A 350 14.90 30.91 30.34
CA ARG A 350 15.96 30.41 31.23
C ARG A 350 15.77 28.93 31.57
N THR A 351 14.53 28.46 31.75
CA THR A 351 14.22 27.07 32.12
C THR A 351 14.55 26.05 31.04
N ALA A 352 14.65 26.47 29.77
CA ALA A 352 15.10 25.60 28.67
C ALA A 352 16.62 25.69 28.43
N GLN A 353 17.29 26.71 28.99
CA GLN A 353 18.74 26.88 28.91
C GLN A 353 19.46 26.09 30.01
N ASP A 354 18.88 26.05 31.21
CA ASP A 354 19.31 25.25 32.35
C ASP A 354 18.99 23.76 32.12
#